data_AF-A0A7L1TEJ6-F1
#
_entry.id   AF-A0A7L1TEJ6-F1
#
_cell.length_a   1.000
_cell.length_b   1.000
_cell.length_c   1.000
_cell.angle_alpha   90.00
_cell.angle_beta   90.00
_cell.angle_gamma   90.00
#
_symmetry.space_group_name_H-M   'P 1'
#
loop_
_entity.id
_entity.type
_entity.pdbx_description
1 polymer ?
#
loop_
_entity_poly.entity_id
_entity_poly.type
_entity_poly.pdbx_seq_one_letter_code
_entity_poly.pdbx_strand_id
1 'polypeptide(L)' 'GQDRDAAIGDIPTSIHAGMPCSGGQLYLECGHPCGRTCADLRLDGAGSCPDLDGLCVPGCNCPAGLVLAEGGQCVPP' A
#
# COMPACT_ATOMS: atom_id res chain seq x y z
N GLY A 1 39.12 -29.85 11.55
CA GLY A 1 37.75 -30.29 11.88
C GLY A 1 37.25 -29.39 12.98
N GLN A 2 35.95 -29.07 12.95
CA GLN A 2 35.25 -27.98 13.65
C GLN A 2 35.54 -26.57 13.08
N ASP A 3 34.56 -25.75 12.74
CA ASP A 3 33.10 -25.86 12.80
C ASP A 3 32.61 -24.83 11.77
N ARG A 4 31.92 -25.27 10.71
CA ARG A 4 31.52 -24.42 9.57
C ARG A 4 30.07 -23.99 9.68
N ASP A 5 29.62 -23.78 10.91
CA ASP A 5 28.23 -23.44 11.19
C ASP A 5 28.21 -22.02 11.77
N ALA A 6 28.74 -21.08 10.99
CA ALA A 6 28.31 -19.70 11.08
C ALA A 6 26.82 -19.73 10.76
N ALA A 7 26.02 -19.82 11.82
CA ALA A 7 24.58 -19.76 11.78
C ALA A 7 24.22 -18.57 10.88
N ILE A 8 23.63 -18.89 9.72
CA ILE A 8 22.80 -17.96 8.96
C ILE A 8 21.52 -17.81 9.80
N GLY A 9 21.68 -17.25 11.00
CA GLY A 9 20.76 -17.39 12.13
C GLY A 9 20.22 -16.08 12.64
N ASP A 10 20.62 -14.94 12.07
CA ASP A 10 20.13 -13.62 12.48
C ASP A 10 20.35 -12.57 11.39
N ILE A 11 20.08 -12.91 10.12
CA ILE A 11 19.65 -11.85 9.21
C ILE A 11 18.14 -11.78 9.42
N PRO A 12 17.61 -10.76 10.13
CA PRO A 12 16.19 -10.54 10.10
C PRO A 12 15.84 -10.34 8.64
N THR A 13 15.16 -11.31 8.02
CA THR A 13 14.40 -11.13 6.77
C THR A 13 13.21 -10.17 6.96
N SER A 14 13.35 -9.25 7.93
CA SER A 14 12.38 -8.35 8.52
C SER A 14 12.72 -6.89 8.21
N ILE A 15 13.46 -6.60 7.13
CA ILE A 15 13.57 -5.22 6.58
C ILE A 15 12.35 -4.87 5.69
N HIS A 16 11.31 -5.70 5.71
CA HIS A 16 9.99 -5.30 5.19
C HIS A 16 8.81 -5.82 6.00
N ALA A 17 9.03 -6.22 7.26
CA ALA A 17 7.95 -6.59 8.14
C ALA A 17 7.34 -5.32 8.78
N GLY A 18 6.33 -4.80 8.10
CA GLY A 18 5.19 -4.16 8.76
C GLY A 18 5.48 -2.80 9.38
N MET A 19 5.53 -1.76 8.55
CA MET A 19 4.75 -0.59 8.95
C MET A 19 3.29 -0.98 8.70
N PRO A 20 2.48 -1.30 9.73
CA PRO A 20 1.05 -1.43 9.51
C PRO A 20 0.62 -0.13 8.85
N CYS A 21 -0.09 -0.25 7.74
CA CYS A 21 -0.54 0.87 6.95
C CYS A 21 -1.05 1.99 7.88
N SER A 22 -0.50 3.19 7.72
CA SER A 22 -0.71 4.29 8.66
C SER A 22 -1.89 5.17 8.23
N GLY A 23 -2.42 5.98 9.14
CA GLY A 23 -3.50 6.92 8.80
C GLY A 23 -4.82 6.24 8.42
N GLY A 24 -5.12 5.06 8.95
CA GLY A 24 -6.37 4.33 8.70
C GLY A 24 -6.39 3.53 7.39
N GLN A 25 -5.25 3.45 6.72
CA GLN A 25 -5.07 2.54 5.58
C GLN A 25 -5.03 1.09 6.06
N LEU A 26 -5.40 0.17 5.18
CA LEU A 26 -5.28 -1.26 5.36
C LEU A 26 -4.45 -1.87 4.23
N TYR A 27 -3.72 -2.92 4.54
CA TYR A 27 -2.97 -3.65 3.53
C TYR A 27 -3.93 -4.48 2.70
N LEU A 28 -3.89 -4.29 1.38
CA LEU A 28 -4.64 -5.08 0.41
C LEU A 28 -3.64 -5.80 -0.48
N GLU A 29 -3.84 -7.10 -0.69
CA GLU A 29 -3.06 -7.86 -1.69
C GLU A 29 -3.44 -7.49 -3.12
N CYS A 30 -4.65 -6.95 -3.29
CA CYS A 30 -5.21 -6.56 -4.58
C CYS A 30 -5.93 -5.22 -4.40
N GLY A 31 -5.17 -4.13 -4.50
CA GLY A 31 -5.68 -2.77 -4.51
C GLY A 31 -5.67 -2.16 -5.92
N HIS A 32 -6.71 -1.43 -6.30
CA HIS A 32 -6.68 -0.49 -7.42
C HIS A 32 -5.48 0.47 -7.31
N PRO A 33 -4.77 0.75 -8.41
CA PRO A 33 -3.58 1.60 -8.40
C PRO A 33 -3.88 3.11 -8.44
N CYS A 34 -5.13 3.54 -8.63
CA CYS A 34 -5.53 4.94 -8.77
C CYS A 34 -6.87 5.23 -8.09
N GLY A 35 -7.28 6.51 -8.12
CA GLY A 35 -8.47 6.99 -7.41
C GLY A 35 -8.31 6.87 -5.89
N ARG A 36 -7.06 6.82 -5.42
CA ARG A 36 -6.71 6.54 -4.02
C ARG A 36 -6.56 7.81 -3.22
N THR A 37 -6.30 8.94 -3.88
CA THR A 37 -6.08 10.23 -3.22
C THR A 37 -7.15 11.24 -3.62
N CYS A 38 -7.36 12.26 -2.78
CA CYS A 38 -8.23 13.38 -3.13
C CYS A 38 -7.75 14.11 -4.40
N ALA A 39 -6.44 14.10 -4.67
CA ALA A 39 -5.86 14.67 -5.88
C ALA A 39 -6.30 13.90 -7.14
N ASP A 40 -6.36 12.57 -7.06
CA ASP A 40 -6.85 11.72 -8.15
C ASP A 40 -8.31 12.02 -8.47
N LEU A 41 -9.16 12.19 -7.44
CA LEU A 41 -10.58 12.50 -7.62
C LEU A 41 -10.85 13.89 -8.19
N ARG A 42 -9.95 14.85 -7.95
CA ARG A 42 -10.11 16.24 -8.39
C ARG A 42 -9.89 16.42 -9.88
N LEU A 43 -9.19 15.50 -10.55
CA LEU A 43 -9.12 15.47 -12.01
C LEU A 43 -10.38 14.77 -12.55
N ASP A 44 -11.50 15.49 -12.64
CA ASP A 44 -12.62 15.37 -13.60
C ASP A 44 -12.87 13.99 -14.29
N GLY A 45 -12.82 12.87 -13.56
CA GLY A 45 -12.95 11.52 -14.13
C GLY A 45 -11.66 10.85 -14.64
N ALA A 46 -10.51 11.54 -14.62
CA ALA A 46 -9.18 10.95 -14.88
C ALA A 46 -8.55 10.29 -13.63
N GLY A 47 -9.16 10.44 -12.45
CA GLY A 47 -8.83 9.67 -11.25
C GLY A 47 -9.12 8.17 -11.39
N SER A 48 -10.09 7.82 -12.24
CA SER A 48 -10.24 6.47 -12.76
C SER A 48 -9.21 6.30 -13.86
N CYS A 49 -8.06 5.70 -13.53
CA CYS A 49 -7.07 5.30 -14.51
C CYS A 49 -7.64 4.14 -15.35
N PRO A 50 -8.21 4.41 -16.54
CA PRO A 50 -9.02 3.44 -17.25
C PRO A 50 -8.14 2.36 -17.90
N ASP A 51 -6.87 2.67 -18.17
CA ASP A 51 -5.87 1.72 -18.68
C ASP A 51 -5.41 0.69 -17.65
N LEU A 52 -5.74 0.92 -16.38
CA LEU A 52 -5.42 0.03 -15.25
C LEU A 52 -6.69 -0.55 -14.63
N ASP A 53 -7.84 -0.36 -15.28
CA ASP A 53 -9.12 -0.92 -14.86
C ASP A 53 -9.03 -2.46 -14.96
N GLY A 54 -9.07 -3.14 -13.80
CA GLY A 54 -8.83 -4.58 -13.68
C GLY A 54 -7.41 -4.99 -13.29
N LEU A 55 -6.45 -4.06 -13.26
CA LEU A 55 -5.16 -4.30 -12.61
C LEU A 55 -5.26 -3.99 -11.12
N CYS A 56 -4.73 -4.88 -10.29
CA CYS A 56 -4.55 -4.61 -8.88
C CYS A 56 -3.14 -4.95 -8.44
N VAL A 57 -2.65 -4.19 -7.47
CA VAL A 57 -1.32 -4.34 -6.90
C VAL A 57 -1.39 -4.44 -5.38
N PRO A 58 -0.52 -5.23 -4.75
CA PRO A 58 -0.45 -5.30 -3.30
C PRO A 58 0.09 -3.99 -2.71
N GLY A 59 -0.56 -3.48 -1.66
CA GLY A 59 -0.14 -2.25 -0.98
C GLY A 59 -1.15 -1.69 0.02
N CYS A 60 -0.73 -0.63 0.72
CA CYS A 60 -1.57 0.09 1.68
C CYS A 60 -2.60 0.97 0.96
N ASN A 61 -3.85 0.87 1.41
CA ASN A 61 -4.98 1.49 0.73
C ASN A 61 -6.07 1.91 1.71
N CYS A 62 -6.84 2.93 1.35
CA CYS A 62 -8.00 3.31 2.13
C CYS A 62 -9.15 2.32 1.95
N PRO A 63 -9.95 2.07 3.01
CA PRO A 63 -11.16 1.27 2.90
C PRO A 63 -12.16 1.93 1.95
N ALA A 64 -13.12 1.14 1.46
CA ALA A 64 -14.15 1.62 0.56
C ALA A 64 -14.87 2.84 1.12
N GLY A 65 -15.04 3.88 0.29
CA GLY A 65 -15.67 5.14 0.66
C GLY A 65 -14.74 6.19 1.29
N LEU A 66 -13.45 5.88 1.50
CA LEU A 66 -12.44 6.83 1.92
C LEU A 66 -11.34 7.00 0.88
N VAL A 67 -10.72 8.18 0.87
CA VAL A 67 -9.57 8.54 0.05
C VAL A 67 -8.43 9.05 0.91
N LEU A 68 -7.21 8.86 0.43
CA LEU A 68 -5.99 9.30 1.07
C LEU A 68 -5.84 10.81 0.87
N ALA A 69 -5.91 11.56 1.95
CA ALA A 69 -5.53 12.96 1.96
C ALA A 69 -4.01 13.12 1.78
N GLU A 70 -3.55 14.31 1.38
CA GLU A 70 -2.11 14.65 1.32
C GLU A 70 -1.37 14.36 2.64
N GLY A 71 -2.06 14.44 3.77
CA GLY A 71 -1.50 14.11 5.09
C GLY A 71 -1.33 12.60 5.36
N GLY A 72 -1.60 11.73 4.40
CA GLY A 72 -1.48 10.29 4.55
C GLY A 72 -2.60 9.64 5.36
N GLN A 73 -3.74 10.32 5.51
CA GLN A 73 -4.88 9.87 6.30
C GLN A 73 -6.10 9.60 5.41
N CYS A 74 -6.79 8.49 5.66
CA CYS A 74 -8.02 8.15 4.95
C CYS A 74 -9.18 9.02 5.46
N VAL A 75 -9.72 9.84 4.58
CA VAL A 75 -10.80 10.79 4.86
C VAL A 75 -11.94 10.60 3.86
N PRO A 76 -13.17 11.03 4.18
CA PRO A 76 -14.24 11.09 3.19
C PRO A 76 -13.85 11.99 2.01
N PRO A 77 -14.16 11.59 0.76
CA PRO A 77 -13.85 12.35 -0.46
C PRO A 77 -14.63 13.67 -0.57
#